data_AF-R7VCR9-F1
#
_entry.id   AF-R7VCR9-F1
#
_cell.length_a   1.000
_cell.length_b   1.000
_cell.length_c   1.000
_cell.angle_alpha   90.00
_cell.angle_beta   90.00
_cell.angle_gamma   90.00
#
_symmetry.space_group_name_H-M   'P 1'
#
loop_
_entity.id
_entity.type
_entity.pdbx_description
1 polymer ?
#
loop_
_entity_poly.entity_id
_entity_poly.type
_entity_poly.pdbx_seq_one_letter_code
_entity_poly.pdbx_strand_id
1 'polypeptide(L)'
;MFEKLAKGCLAVGGTVGVISVSYIVWDIYCKRSSKLHSWSSMFNQNQVNGIMKGVGRLVNNGFNSYSKDCVKTQESTLLQFIKENSDTIYGRDHSFSQIHNRDDFVRLHPLTIYEHYESYIDRVYNGEENVITKAMPAMFGVTSGTSGEDTTVTPFYVIYVELDSDQNLTEKDKNMVDEALCQKSYAYKSFRTKNSIQTIEVRVVSSGTFRALKQFLMTKSETSANQFKVPRVVKRKEAVEFLQTRILH
;
A
#
# COMPACT_ATOMS: atom_id res chain seq x y z
N MET A 1 4.31 66.51 -15.70
CA MET A 1 4.33 65.22 -16.44
C MET A 1 4.12 64.02 -15.51
N PHE A 2 4.84 63.95 -14.37
CA PHE A 2 4.66 62.90 -13.34
C PHE A 2 3.26 62.83 -12.70
N GLU A 3 2.60 63.96 -12.47
CA GLU A 3 1.21 63.95 -11.94
C GLU A 3 0.19 63.32 -12.91
N LYS A 4 0.37 63.47 -14.22
CA LYS A 4 -0.51 62.86 -15.22
C LYS A 4 -0.29 61.34 -15.31
N LEU A 5 0.94 60.88 -15.12
CA LEU A 5 1.29 59.46 -15.04
C LEU A 5 0.78 58.82 -13.74
N ALA A 6 0.87 59.50 -12.61
CA ALA A 6 0.33 59.02 -11.33
C ALA A 6 -1.20 58.90 -11.37
N LYS A 7 -1.92 59.89 -11.92
CA LYS A 7 -3.38 59.85 -12.12
C LYS A 7 -3.79 58.77 -13.12
N GLY A 8 -2.99 58.52 -14.15
CA GLY A 8 -3.20 57.42 -15.11
C GLY A 8 -3.02 56.03 -14.50
N CYS A 9 -1.97 55.81 -13.70
CA CYS A 9 -1.75 54.55 -13.00
C CYS A 9 -2.81 54.28 -11.92
N LEU A 10 -3.26 55.32 -11.20
CA LEU A 10 -4.38 55.25 -10.26
C LEU A 10 -5.72 54.95 -10.96
N ALA A 11 -5.98 55.53 -12.13
CA ALA A 11 -7.19 55.28 -12.91
C ALA A 11 -7.21 53.88 -13.53
N VAL A 12 -6.07 53.37 -14.01
CA VAL A 12 -5.94 52.00 -14.54
C VAL A 12 -5.97 50.97 -13.40
N GLY A 13 -5.31 51.23 -12.28
CA GLY A 13 -5.41 50.39 -11.08
C GLY A 13 -6.83 50.37 -10.48
N GLY A 14 -7.52 51.51 -10.49
CA GLY A 14 -8.90 51.64 -10.05
C GLY A 14 -9.89 50.90 -10.95
N THR A 15 -9.75 50.99 -12.28
CA THR A 15 -10.64 50.29 -13.22
C THR A 15 -10.40 48.78 -13.25
N VAL A 16 -9.15 48.31 -13.22
CA VAL A 16 -8.83 46.87 -13.11
C VAL A 16 -9.31 46.30 -11.76
N GLY A 17 -9.16 47.06 -10.67
CA GLY A 17 -9.69 46.71 -9.35
C GLY A 17 -11.22 46.58 -9.34
N VAL A 18 -11.93 47.57 -9.88
CA VAL A 18 -13.41 47.56 -9.95
C VAL A 18 -13.93 46.42 -10.83
N ILE A 19 -13.32 46.16 -11.99
CA ILE A 19 -13.72 45.05 -12.87
C ILE A 19 -13.53 43.69 -12.17
N SER A 20 -12.46 43.52 -11.39
CA SER A 20 -12.22 42.27 -10.65
C SER A 20 -13.24 42.04 -9.52
N VAL A 21 -13.63 43.10 -8.80
CA VAL A 21 -14.64 43.03 -7.73
C VAL A 21 -16.02 42.80 -8.33
N SER A 22 -16.38 43.49 -9.40
CA SER A 22 -17.64 43.28 -10.12
C SER A 22 -17.76 41.86 -10.67
N TYR A 23 -16.66 41.28 -11.19
CA TYR A 23 -16.63 39.89 -11.63
C TYR A 23 -16.79 38.90 -10.47
N ILE A 24 -16.14 39.13 -9.34
CA ILE A 24 -16.28 38.31 -8.13
C ILE A 24 -17.72 38.36 -7.61
N VAL A 25 -18.33 39.54 -7.56
CA VAL A 25 -19.73 39.72 -7.13
C VAL A 25 -20.69 39.05 -8.10
N TRP A 26 -20.45 39.18 -9.41
CA TRP A 26 -21.23 38.50 -10.45
C TRP A 26 -21.11 36.98 -10.37
N ASP A 27 -19.90 36.43 -10.19
CA ASP A 27 -19.64 34.99 -10.05
C ASP A 27 -20.25 34.40 -8.76
N ILE A 28 -20.20 35.16 -7.66
CA ILE A 28 -20.92 34.86 -6.41
C ILE A 28 -22.43 34.86 -6.64
N TYR A 29 -22.96 35.84 -7.37
CA TYR A 29 -24.38 35.98 -7.67
C TYR A 29 -24.92 34.86 -8.59
N CYS A 30 -24.14 34.45 -9.59
CA CYS A 30 -24.50 33.36 -10.50
C CYS A 30 -24.43 31.97 -9.85
N LYS A 31 -23.75 31.80 -8.71
CA LYS A 31 -23.66 30.53 -7.98
C LYS A 31 -24.80 30.43 -6.96
N ARG A 32 -25.54 29.31 -6.99
CA ARG A 32 -26.67 29.06 -6.09
C ARG A 32 -26.20 28.97 -4.64
N SER A 33 -26.36 30.06 -3.90
CA SER A 33 -25.87 30.22 -2.53
C SER A 33 -26.86 29.62 -1.54
N SER A 34 -26.40 28.72 -0.67
CA SER A 34 -27.21 28.20 0.42
C SER A 34 -27.55 29.32 1.42
N LYS A 35 -28.71 29.25 2.06
CA LYS A 35 -29.18 30.23 3.07
C LYS A 35 -28.25 30.35 4.31
N LEU A 36 -27.28 29.45 4.44
CA LEU A 36 -26.32 29.39 5.55
C LEU A 36 -25.00 30.16 5.29
N HIS A 37 -24.76 30.66 4.07
CA HIS A 37 -23.55 31.42 3.78
C HIS A 37 -23.73 32.92 4.09
N SER A 38 -22.79 33.50 4.85
CA SER A 38 -22.64 34.95 4.93
C SER A 38 -21.89 35.50 3.71
N TRP A 39 -22.09 36.78 3.40
CA TRP A 39 -21.35 37.47 2.33
C TRP A 39 -19.82 37.40 2.50
N SER A 40 -19.33 37.48 3.74
CA SER A 40 -17.90 37.34 4.05
C SER A 40 -17.39 35.92 3.79
N SER A 41 -18.19 34.90 4.13
CA SER A 41 -17.87 33.50 3.86
C SER A 41 -17.77 33.23 2.35
N MET A 42 -18.69 33.76 1.55
CA MET A 42 -18.70 33.60 0.09
C MET A 42 -17.50 34.26 -0.58
N PHE A 43 -17.12 35.45 -0.12
CA PHE A 43 -15.94 36.15 -0.63
C PHE A 43 -14.65 35.38 -0.32
N ASN A 44 -14.50 34.90 0.91
CA ASN A 44 -13.38 34.04 1.31
C ASN A 44 -13.34 32.75 0.49
N GLN A 45 -14.48 32.10 0.29
CA GLN A 45 -14.57 30.89 -0.53
C GLN A 45 -14.15 31.13 -1.99
N ASN A 46 -14.52 32.27 -2.57
CA ASN A 46 -14.12 32.58 -3.95
C ASN A 46 -12.61 32.85 -4.07
N GLN A 47 -12.02 33.56 -3.10
CA GLN A 47 -10.57 33.76 -3.05
C GLN A 47 -9.82 32.43 -2.91
N VAL A 48 -10.23 31.59 -1.96
CA VAL A 48 -9.62 30.25 -1.75
C VAL A 48 -9.74 29.42 -3.02
N ASN A 49 -10.90 29.40 -3.68
CA ASN A 49 -11.08 28.70 -4.95
C ASN A 49 -10.19 29.25 -6.07
N GLY A 50 -9.97 30.57 -6.12
CA GLY A 50 -9.06 31.22 -7.07
C GLY A 50 -7.61 30.77 -6.85
N ILE A 51 -7.16 30.76 -5.59
CA ILE A 51 -5.84 30.28 -5.19
C ILE A 51 -5.68 28.80 -5.57
N MET A 52 -6.66 27.96 -5.21
CA MET A 52 -6.65 26.53 -5.52
C MET A 52 -6.63 26.26 -7.02
N LYS A 53 -7.36 27.04 -7.83
CA LYS A 53 -7.30 26.96 -9.30
C LYS A 53 -5.93 27.38 -9.83
N GLY A 54 -5.31 28.40 -9.25
CA GLY A 54 -3.95 28.83 -9.59
C GLY A 54 -2.91 27.74 -9.31
N VAL A 55 -2.92 27.19 -8.09
CA VAL A 55 -2.07 26.05 -7.70
C VAL A 55 -2.33 24.85 -8.61
N GLY A 56 -3.60 24.53 -8.85
CA GLY A 56 -4.01 23.45 -9.74
C GLY A 56 -3.47 23.62 -11.16
N ARG A 57 -3.47 24.84 -11.72
CA ARG A 57 -2.85 25.12 -13.03
C ARG A 57 -1.35 24.89 -13.02
N LEU A 58 -0.64 25.31 -11.96
CA LEU A 58 0.81 25.10 -11.86
C LEU A 58 1.16 23.61 -11.79
N VAL A 59 0.46 22.85 -10.94
CA VAL A 59 0.63 21.40 -10.83
C VAL A 59 0.28 20.71 -12.15
N ASN A 60 -0.82 21.10 -12.79
CA ASN A 60 -1.25 20.54 -14.07
C ASN A 60 -0.28 20.86 -15.21
N ASN A 61 0.36 22.03 -15.20
CA ASN A 61 1.39 22.36 -16.18
C ASN A 61 2.63 21.48 -16.03
N GLY A 62 3.06 21.20 -14.80
CA GLY A 62 4.11 20.23 -14.53
C GLY A 62 3.74 18.83 -15.01
N PHE A 63 2.56 18.34 -14.60
CA PHE A 63 2.03 17.04 -15.05
C PHE A 63 1.95 16.93 -16.58
N ASN A 64 1.42 17.96 -17.25
CA ASN A 64 1.33 18.01 -18.71
C ASN A 64 2.70 18.02 -19.39
N SER A 65 3.73 18.62 -18.76
CA SER A 65 5.09 18.57 -19.29
C SER A 65 5.63 17.14 -19.27
N TYR A 66 5.42 16.42 -18.16
CA TYR A 66 5.88 15.03 -17.99
C TYR A 66 5.09 14.04 -18.86
N SER A 67 3.79 14.28 -19.08
CA SER A 67 2.91 13.36 -19.81
C SER A 67 2.95 13.53 -21.33
N LYS A 68 3.42 14.67 -21.85
CA LYS A 68 3.55 14.91 -23.30
C LYS A 68 4.71 14.16 -23.94
N ASP A 69 5.78 13.91 -23.19
CA ASP A 69 6.95 13.15 -23.65
C ASP A 69 7.40 12.18 -22.56
N CYS A 70 6.63 11.10 -22.42
CA CYS A 70 6.88 10.07 -21.43
C CYS A 70 8.22 9.37 -21.63
N VAL A 71 8.66 9.16 -22.88
CA VAL A 71 9.90 8.44 -23.19
C VAL A 71 11.10 9.23 -22.68
N LYS A 72 11.18 10.51 -23.06
CA LYS A 72 12.25 11.39 -22.59
C LYS A 72 12.22 11.57 -21.07
N THR A 73 11.03 11.68 -20.49
CA THR A 73 10.86 11.85 -19.05
C THR A 73 11.36 10.61 -18.29
N GLN A 74 11.00 9.41 -18.74
CA GLN A 74 11.47 8.15 -18.14
C GLN A 74 12.98 8.00 -18.26
N GLU A 75 13.56 8.24 -19.44
CA GLU A 75 15.00 8.14 -19.63
C GLU A 75 15.78 9.17 -18.78
N SER A 76 15.31 10.42 -18.71
CA SER A 76 15.92 11.44 -17.87
C SER A 76 15.87 11.06 -16.38
N THR A 77 14.74 10.48 -15.94
CA THR A 77 14.56 10.00 -14.56
C THR A 77 15.50 8.84 -14.25
N LEU A 78 15.61 7.87 -15.16
CA LEU A 78 16.54 6.75 -15.05
C LEU A 78 17.98 7.26 -14.89
N LEU A 79 18.44 8.10 -15.81
CA LEU A 79 19.82 8.60 -15.81
C LEU A 79 20.12 9.47 -14.59
N GLN A 80 19.14 10.20 -14.07
CA GLN A 80 19.27 10.91 -12.80
C GLN A 80 19.55 9.94 -11.66
N PHE A 81 18.75 8.88 -11.50
CA PHE A 81 18.96 7.90 -10.43
C PHE A 81 20.28 7.13 -10.56
N ILE A 82 20.65 6.73 -11.78
CA ILE A 82 21.92 6.05 -12.04
C ILE A 82 23.10 6.94 -11.64
N LYS A 83 23.06 8.22 -12.02
CA LYS A 83 24.10 9.19 -11.70
C LYS A 83 24.17 9.49 -10.19
N GLU A 84 23.02 9.69 -9.54
CA GLU A 84 22.98 9.98 -8.11
C GLU A 84 23.53 8.83 -7.25
N ASN A 85 23.40 7.60 -7.75
CA ASN A 85 23.77 6.37 -7.04
C ASN A 85 24.98 5.66 -7.67
N SER A 86 25.76 6.30 -8.55
CA SER A 86 26.91 5.66 -9.21
C SER A 86 27.98 5.20 -8.24
N ASP A 87 28.13 5.93 -7.14
CA ASP A 87 29.17 5.73 -6.14
C ASP A 87 28.70 4.88 -4.95
N THR A 88 27.50 4.31 -5.02
CA THR A 88 27.03 3.32 -4.03
C THR A 88 27.73 1.98 -4.29
N ILE A 89 27.67 1.07 -3.32
CA ILE A 89 28.21 -0.29 -3.50
C ILE A 89 27.51 -0.97 -4.69
N TYR A 90 26.18 -0.94 -4.71
CA TYR A 90 25.37 -1.50 -5.80
C TYR A 90 25.68 -0.82 -7.15
N GLY A 91 25.86 0.51 -7.16
CA GLY A 91 26.20 1.25 -8.37
C GLY A 91 27.55 0.85 -8.96
N ARG A 92 28.55 0.59 -8.11
CA ARG A 92 29.85 0.06 -8.54
C ARG A 92 29.76 -1.37 -9.04
N ASP A 93 29.07 -2.24 -8.29
CA ASP A 93 28.92 -3.66 -8.63
C ASP A 93 28.22 -3.85 -9.98
N HIS A 94 27.34 -2.92 -10.35
CA HIS A 94 26.61 -2.91 -11.61
C HIS A 94 27.08 -1.86 -12.62
N SER A 95 28.28 -1.31 -12.45
CA SER A 95 28.93 -0.40 -13.43
C SER A 95 28.07 0.79 -13.86
N PHE A 96 27.34 1.42 -12.92
CA PHE A 96 26.48 2.57 -13.20
C PHE A 96 27.21 3.75 -13.87
N SER A 97 28.52 3.89 -13.63
CA SER A 97 29.35 4.91 -14.28
C SER A 97 29.45 4.77 -15.81
N GLN A 98 29.15 3.58 -16.35
CA GLN A 98 29.19 3.29 -17.79
C GLN A 98 27.81 3.43 -18.48
N ILE A 99 26.75 3.75 -17.72
CA ILE A 99 25.39 3.83 -18.22
C ILE A 99 25.09 5.28 -18.59
N HIS A 100 25.02 5.59 -19.89
CA HIS A 100 24.80 6.95 -20.39
C HIS A 100 23.43 7.16 -21.06
N ASN A 101 22.75 6.07 -21.40
CA ASN A 101 21.42 6.06 -22.00
C ASN A 101 20.66 4.79 -21.60
N ARG A 102 19.39 4.71 -22.00
CA ARG A 102 18.52 3.57 -21.72
C ARG A 102 19.05 2.24 -22.31
N ASP A 103 19.71 2.26 -23.46
CA ASP A 103 20.22 1.04 -24.09
C ASP A 103 21.46 0.49 -23.38
N ASP A 104 22.30 1.37 -22.83
CA ASP A 104 23.40 0.96 -21.95
C ASP A 104 22.86 0.30 -20.68
N PHE A 105 21.81 0.86 -20.08
CA PHE A 105 21.17 0.27 -18.89
C PHE A 105 20.65 -1.14 -19.18
N VAL A 106 19.90 -1.32 -20.27
CA VAL A 106 19.37 -2.63 -20.67
C VAL A 106 20.48 -3.65 -20.95
N ARG A 107 21.63 -3.19 -21.48
CA ARG A 107 22.77 -4.07 -21.79
C ARG A 107 23.60 -4.45 -20.56
N LEU A 108 23.78 -3.51 -19.63
CA LEU A 108 24.71 -3.65 -18.50
C LEU A 108 24.02 -4.11 -17.20
N HIS A 109 22.73 -3.83 -17.03
CA HIS A 109 21.98 -4.21 -15.83
C HIS A 109 21.06 -5.40 -16.10
N PRO A 110 21.16 -6.51 -15.33
CA PRO A 110 20.30 -7.67 -15.53
C PRO A 110 18.86 -7.39 -15.10
N LEU A 111 17.91 -8.16 -15.63
CA LEU A 111 16.58 -8.23 -15.02
C LEU A 111 16.66 -9.02 -13.71
N THR A 112 16.16 -8.45 -12.61
CA THR A 112 16.37 -8.94 -11.25
C THR A 112 15.07 -9.23 -10.50
N ILE A 113 15.16 -10.04 -9.44
CA ILE A 113 14.11 -10.31 -8.43
C ILE A 113 14.60 -9.95 -7.02
N TYR A 114 13.79 -10.14 -5.98
CA TYR A 114 14.11 -9.66 -4.62
C TYR A 114 15.42 -10.23 -4.06
N GLU A 115 15.68 -11.51 -4.32
CA GLU A 115 16.86 -12.27 -3.87
C GLU A 115 18.17 -11.63 -4.37
N HIS A 116 18.13 -10.93 -5.51
CA HIS A 116 19.26 -10.15 -6.01
C HIS A 116 19.67 -9.02 -5.06
N TYR A 117 18.70 -8.45 -4.35
CA TYR A 117 18.87 -7.29 -3.47
C TYR A 117 19.03 -7.65 -2.00
N GLU A 118 18.72 -8.89 -1.61
CA GLU A 118 18.62 -9.33 -0.20
C GLU A 118 19.87 -8.96 0.61
N SER A 119 21.05 -9.36 0.15
CA SER A 119 22.31 -9.04 0.84
C SER A 119 22.58 -7.54 0.98
N TYR A 120 22.17 -6.73 0.01
CA TYR A 120 22.31 -5.28 0.08
C TYR A 120 21.29 -4.67 1.05
N ILE A 121 20.07 -5.18 1.05
CA ILE A 121 19.01 -4.76 1.97
C ILE A 121 19.41 -5.08 3.42
N ASP A 122 19.95 -6.26 3.69
CA ASP A 122 20.45 -6.64 5.02
C ASP A 122 21.54 -5.70 5.52
N ARG A 123 22.45 -5.28 4.64
CA ARG A 123 23.50 -4.30 4.97
C ARG A 123 22.91 -2.94 5.34
N VAL A 124 21.98 -2.44 4.53
CA VAL A 124 21.26 -1.18 4.83
C VAL A 124 20.48 -1.31 6.14
N TYR A 125 19.82 -2.44 6.37
CA TYR A 125 19.06 -2.72 7.59
C TYR A 125 19.95 -2.69 8.84
N ASN A 126 21.18 -3.22 8.74
CA ASN A 126 22.18 -3.16 9.80
C ASN A 126 22.88 -1.79 9.93
N GLY A 127 22.42 -0.77 9.18
CA GLY A 127 22.89 0.60 9.28
C GLY A 127 24.08 0.95 8.38
N GLU A 128 24.44 0.09 7.43
CA GLU A 128 25.47 0.44 6.45
C GLU A 128 24.93 1.46 5.44
N GLU A 129 25.63 2.59 5.32
CA GLU A 129 25.26 3.67 4.40
C GLU A 129 25.83 3.46 3.00
N ASN A 130 25.25 4.13 2.00
CA ASN A 130 25.76 4.17 0.62
C ASN A 130 25.86 2.76 -0.05
N VAL A 131 24.95 1.86 0.31
CA VAL A 131 24.89 0.49 -0.23
C VAL A 131 24.13 0.44 -1.54
N ILE A 132 22.80 0.62 -1.52
CA ILE A 132 21.96 0.65 -2.73
C ILE A 132 21.77 2.09 -3.20
N THR A 133 21.31 2.94 -2.28
CA THR A 133 21.07 4.37 -2.51
C THR A 133 22.06 5.22 -1.73
N LYS A 134 22.37 6.41 -2.25
CA LYS A 134 23.25 7.38 -1.61
C LYS A 134 22.71 7.88 -0.26
N ALA A 135 21.41 8.09 -0.19
CA ALA A 135 20.72 8.47 1.05
C ALA A 135 20.23 7.21 1.79
N MET A 136 20.32 7.24 3.12
CA MET A 136 19.72 6.22 3.97
C MET A 136 18.19 6.27 3.91
N PRO A 137 17.51 5.12 3.74
CA PRO A 137 16.06 5.06 3.78
C PRO A 137 15.52 5.53 5.15
N ALA A 138 14.47 6.34 5.14
CA ALA A 138 13.80 6.78 6.38
C ALA A 138 12.96 5.66 7.03
N MET A 139 12.51 4.69 6.23
CA MET A 139 11.72 3.54 6.68
C MET A 139 11.79 2.40 5.65
N PHE A 140 11.56 1.17 6.13
CA PHE A 140 11.31 0.01 5.27
C PHE A 140 9.80 -0.24 5.15
N GLY A 141 9.29 -0.27 3.91
CA GLY A 141 7.90 -0.60 3.64
C GLY A 141 7.71 -2.11 3.53
N VAL A 142 6.93 -2.70 4.43
CA VAL A 142 6.55 -4.13 4.33
C VAL A 142 5.47 -4.27 3.26
N THR A 143 5.76 -5.00 2.20
CA THR A 143 4.77 -5.34 1.17
C THR A 143 4.05 -6.64 1.52
N SER A 144 2.88 -6.90 0.92
CA SER A 144 2.20 -8.20 1.08
C SER A 144 2.92 -9.35 0.36
N GLY A 145 4.05 -9.08 -0.31
CA GLY A 145 4.88 -10.09 -0.95
C GLY A 145 5.58 -10.93 0.11
N THR A 146 5.40 -12.24 0.04
CA THR A 146 6.09 -13.22 0.89
C THR A 146 7.49 -13.48 0.31
N SER A 147 8.43 -12.57 0.57
CA SER A 147 9.83 -12.80 0.23
C SER A 147 10.44 -13.81 1.22
N GLY A 148 10.96 -14.92 0.71
CA GLY A 148 12.13 -15.60 1.33
C GLY A 148 11.91 -16.73 2.35
N GLU A 149 10.84 -16.78 3.13
CA GLU A 149 10.61 -17.93 4.04
C GLU A 149 9.70 -18.98 3.40
N ASP A 150 10.33 -19.97 2.75
CA ASP A 150 9.76 -21.27 2.32
C ASP A 150 8.47 -21.21 1.47
N THR A 151 8.50 -20.44 0.37
CA THR A 151 7.36 -20.31 -0.56
C THR A 151 7.22 -21.44 -1.57
N THR A 152 7.96 -22.55 -1.47
CA THR A 152 7.69 -23.72 -2.33
C THR A 152 6.30 -24.31 -2.09
N VAL A 153 5.71 -24.03 -0.94
CA VAL A 153 4.37 -24.46 -0.60
C VAL A 153 3.41 -23.30 -0.81
N THR A 154 2.57 -23.43 -1.83
CA THR A 154 1.39 -22.56 -1.99
C THR A 154 0.59 -22.54 -0.68
N PRO A 155 0.21 -21.37 -0.14
CA PRO A 155 -0.42 -21.30 1.16
C PRO A 155 -1.76 -22.03 1.19
N PHE A 156 -2.16 -22.55 2.35
CA PHE A 156 -3.43 -23.23 2.53
C PHE A 156 -4.02 -22.97 3.91
N TYR A 157 -5.31 -23.24 4.05
CA TYR A 157 -6.00 -23.11 5.32
C TYR A 157 -6.00 -24.47 6.03
N VAL A 158 -5.87 -24.45 7.35
CA VAL A 158 -6.10 -25.62 8.21
C VAL A 158 -7.34 -25.33 9.06
N ILE A 159 -8.34 -26.20 8.98
CA ILE A 159 -9.53 -26.15 9.82
C ILE A 159 -9.48 -27.31 10.81
N TYR A 160 -9.56 -26.97 12.08
CA TYR A 160 -9.76 -27.96 13.14
C TYR A 160 -11.26 -28.12 13.40
N VAL A 161 -11.73 -29.37 13.43
CA VAL A 161 -13.13 -29.71 13.68
C VAL A 161 -13.20 -30.65 14.88
N GLU A 162 -14.03 -30.30 15.87
CA GLU A 162 -14.35 -31.15 17.00
C GLU A 162 -15.73 -31.75 16.75
N LEU A 163 -15.84 -33.07 16.83
CA LEU A 163 -17.09 -33.81 16.66
C LEU A 163 -17.56 -34.35 18.01
N ASP A 164 -18.85 -34.63 18.12
CA ASP A 164 -19.43 -35.23 19.34
C ASP A 164 -18.96 -36.68 19.54
N SER A 165 -18.54 -37.36 18.48
CA SER A 165 -17.89 -38.67 18.51
C SER A 165 -16.40 -38.54 18.18
N ASP A 166 -15.57 -39.40 18.78
CA ASP A 166 -14.14 -39.50 18.44
C ASP A 166 -13.90 -40.30 17.14
N GLN A 167 -14.79 -40.17 16.16
CA GLN A 167 -14.61 -40.76 14.84
C GLN A 167 -13.99 -39.75 13.88
N ASN A 168 -12.99 -40.20 13.11
CA ASN A 168 -12.37 -39.36 12.09
C ASN A 168 -13.30 -39.24 10.86
N LEU A 169 -13.18 -38.13 10.14
CA LEU A 169 -13.91 -37.89 8.89
C LEU A 169 -13.26 -38.64 7.74
N THR A 170 -14.06 -39.12 6.79
CA THR A 170 -13.51 -39.69 5.55
C THR A 170 -12.88 -38.59 4.70
N GLU A 171 -11.96 -38.95 3.81
CA GLU A 171 -11.37 -37.97 2.87
C GLU A 171 -12.42 -37.28 1.99
N LYS A 172 -13.52 -37.98 1.69
CA LYS A 172 -14.66 -37.40 0.98
C LYS A 172 -15.30 -36.27 1.79
N ASP A 173 -15.55 -36.48 3.07
CA ASP A 173 -16.18 -35.49 3.95
C ASP A 173 -15.27 -34.26 4.14
N LYS A 174 -13.96 -34.47 4.25
CA LYS A 174 -12.97 -33.38 4.33
C LYS A 174 -12.98 -32.52 3.06
N ASN A 175 -13.04 -33.15 1.88
CA ASN A 175 -13.07 -32.45 0.60
C ASN A 175 -14.35 -31.64 0.37
N MET A 176 -15.49 -32.04 0.96
CA MET A 176 -16.74 -31.28 0.87
C MET A 176 -16.61 -29.85 1.41
N VAL A 177 -15.68 -29.60 2.34
CA VAL A 177 -15.43 -28.25 2.87
C VAL A 177 -14.80 -27.34 1.81
N ASP A 178 -13.80 -27.83 1.07
CA ASP A 178 -13.17 -27.07 -0.04
C ASP A 178 -14.20 -26.74 -1.12
N GLU A 179 -15.01 -27.73 -1.50
CA GLU A 179 -16.06 -27.60 -2.51
C GLU A 179 -17.12 -26.57 -2.08
N ALA A 180 -17.61 -26.66 -0.84
CA ALA A 180 -18.60 -25.73 -0.31
C ALA A 180 -18.05 -24.29 -0.24
N LEU A 181 -16.77 -24.12 0.11
CA LEU A 181 -16.12 -22.79 0.11
C LEU A 181 -15.97 -22.24 -1.30
N CYS A 182 -15.59 -23.07 -2.28
CA CYS A 182 -15.53 -22.67 -3.69
C CYS A 182 -16.90 -22.29 -4.25
N GLN A 183 -17.97 -22.96 -3.81
CA GLN A 183 -19.34 -22.62 -4.23
C GLN A 183 -19.85 -21.33 -3.59
N LYS A 184 -19.56 -21.10 -2.30
CA LYS A 184 -20.12 -19.98 -1.54
C LYS A 184 -19.31 -18.68 -1.59
N SER A 185 -18.00 -18.76 -1.84
CA SER A 185 -17.10 -17.59 -1.83
C SER A 185 -16.39 -17.45 -3.17
N TYR A 186 -16.76 -16.42 -3.93
CA TYR A 186 -16.08 -16.06 -5.17
C TYR A 186 -14.59 -15.79 -4.96
N ALA A 187 -14.23 -15.11 -3.87
CA ALA A 187 -12.83 -14.81 -3.55
C ALA A 187 -12.02 -16.09 -3.33
N TYR A 188 -12.55 -17.02 -2.51
CA TYR A 188 -11.90 -18.31 -2.27
C TYR A 188 -11.75 -19.10 -3.57
N LYS A 189 -12.82 -19.21 -4.36
CA LYS A 189 -12.79 -19.86 -5.68
C LYS A 189 -11.73 -19.26 -6.60
N SER A 190 -11.66 -17.93 -6.69
CA SER A 190 -10.69 -17.24 -7.54
C SER A 190 -9.25 -17.60 -7.16
N PHE A 191 -8.92 -17.58 -5.86
CA PHE A 191 -7.58 -17.96 -5.39
C PHE A 191 -7.27 -19.44 -5.61
N ARG A 192 -8.25 -20.34 -5.41
CA ARG A 192 -8.11 -21.78 -5.71
C ARG A 192 -7.85 -22.03 -7.19
N THR A 193 -8.63 -21.42 -8.09
CA THR A 193 -8.46 -21.59 -9.55
C THR A 193 -7.13 -21.03 -10.07
N LYS A 194 -6.61 -19.97 -9.44
CA LYS A 194 -5.32 -19.37 -9.78
C LYS A 194 -4.12 -20.09 -9.15
N ASN A 195 -4.34 -21.18 -8.42
CA ASN A 195 -3.32 -21.86 -7.62
C ASN A 195 -2.58 -20.91 -6.65
N SER A 196 -3.26 -19.86 -6.19
CA SER A 196 -2.73 -18.94 -5.18
C SER A 196 -2.94 -19.47 -3.76
N ILE A 197 -3.85 -20.45 -3.59
CA ILE A 197 -4.01 -21.23 -2.36
C ILE A 197 -4.25 -22.72 -2.68
N GLN A 198 -3.75 -23.65 -1.87
CA GLN A 198 -4.04 -25.08 -2.01
C GLN A 198 -5.41 -25.45 -1.41
N THR A 199 -5.77 -26.73 -1.56
CA THR A 199 -6.93 -27.34 -0.93
C THR A 199 -6.83 -27.17 0.58
N ILE A 200 -7.95 -26.84 1.22
CA ILE A 200 -8.03 -26.75 2.67
C ILE A 200 -7.75 -28.09 3.33
N GLU A 201 -7.03 -28.07 4.46
CA GLU A 201 -6.78 -29.25 5.26
C GLU A 201 -7.75 -29.29 6.45
N VAL A 202 -8.54 -30.36 6.56
CA VAL A 202 -9.48 -30.55 7.67
C VAL A 202 -8.91 -31.58 8.63
N ARG A 203 -8.68 -31.16 9.88
CA ARG A 203 -8.13 -31.99 10.96
C ARG A 203 -9.18 -32.19 12.04
N VAL A 204 -9.57 -33.44 12.28
CA VAL A 204 -10.49 -33.77 13.37
C VAL A 204 -9.71 -33.84 14.68
N VAL A 205 -10.22 -33.20 15.72
CA VAL A 205 -9.63 -33.22 17.07
C VAL A 205 -10.54 -33.97 18.03
N SER A 206 -9.93 -34.58 19.05
CA SER A 206 -10.66 -35.31 20.11
C SER A 206 -11.72 -34.46 20.80
N SER A 207 -12.80 -35.09 21.26
CA SER A 207 -13.87 -34.42 21.99
C SER A 207 -13.34 -33.71 23.25
N GLY A 208 -13.82 -32.50 23.50
CA GLY A 208 -13.37 -31.60 24.57
C GLY A 208 -12.15 -30.75 24.23
N THR A 209 -11.60 -30.83 23.01
CA THR A 209 -10.39 -30.10 22.62
C THR A 209 -10.55 -28.59 22.72
N PHE A 210 -11.63 -27.99 22.21
CA PHE A 210 -11.81 -26.54 22.28
C PHE A 210 -12.10 -26.04 23.69
N ARG A 211 -12.71 -26.87 24.54
CA ARG A 211 -12.84 -26.57 25.98
C ARG A 211 -11.47 -26.53 26.65
N ALA A 212 -10.60 -27.50 26.35
CA ALA A 212 -9.25 -27.55 26.88
C ALA A 212 -8.38 -26.41 26.31
N LEU A 213 -8.53 -26.07 25.03
CA LEU A 213 -7.86 -24.93 24.40
C LEU A 213 -8.26 -23.62 25.09
N LYS A 214 -9.55 -23.46 25.42
CA LYS A 214 -10.04 -22.30 26.17
C LYS A 214 -9.27 -22.15 27.50
N GLN A 215 -9.17 -23.23 28.27
CA GLN A 215 -8.47 -23.23 29.55
C GLN A 215 -6.98 -22.93 29.36
N PHE A 216 -6.34 -23.57 28.39
CA PHE A 216 -4.94 -23.33 28.04
C PHE A 216 -4.67 -21.85 27.72
N LEU A 217 -5.47 -21.25 26.85
CA LEU A 217 -5.32 -19.83 26.50
C LEU A 217 -5.60 -18.91 27.69
N MET A 218 -6.57 -19.26 28.55
CA MET A 218 -6.87 -18.50 29.76
C MET A 218 -5.69 -18.46 30.73
N THR A 219 -5.00 -19.59 30.95
CA THR A 219 -3.80 -19.60 31.83
C THR A 219 -2.68 -18.67 31.34
N LYS A 220 -2.70 -18.32 30.04
CA LYS A 220 -1.71 -17.45 29.39
C LYS A 220 -2.23 -16.01 29.19
N SER A 221 -3.40 -15.67 29.72
CA SER A 221 -4.04 -14.36 29.55
C SER A 221 -4.56 -13.82 30.89
N GLU A 222 -4.53 -12.49 31.08
CA GLU A 222 -5.05 -11.84 32.29
C GLU A 222 -6.58 -11.71 32.31
N THR A 223 -7.29 -12.35 31.37
CA THR A 223 -8.73 -12.17 31.18
C THR A 223 -9.55 -13.09 32.08
N SER A 224 -10.56 -12.54 32.75
CA SER A 224 -11.47 -13.31 33.60
C SER A 224 -12.25 -14.39 32.82
N ALA A 225 -12.51 -15.52 33.49
CA ALA A 225 -13.06 -16.75 32.88
C ALA A 225 -14.38 -16.56 32.12
N ASN A 226 -15.25 -15.67 32.60
CA ASN A 226 -16.58 -15.46 32.04
C ASN A 226 -16.58 -14.58 30.78
N GLN A 227 -15.49 -13.86 30.51
CA GLN A 227 -15.36 -12.98 29.34
C GLN A 227 -14.49 -13.57 28.23
N PHE A 228 -13.72 -14.61 28.55
CA PHE A 228 -12.82 -15.23 27.59
C PHE A 228 -13.58 -15.99 26.50
N LYS A 229 -13.44 -15.55 25.25
CA LYS A 229 -13.96 -16.23 24.05
C LYS A 229 -12.80 -16.90 23.32
N VAL A 230 -12.97 -18.16 22.95
CA VAL A 230 -11.98 -18.88 22.13
C VAL A 230 -11.90 -18.17 20.76
N PRO A 231 -10.70 -17.77 20.31
CA PRO A 231 -10.55 -17.12 19.01
C PRO A 231 -10.87 -18.11 17.88
N ARG A 232 -11.61 -17.64 16.87
CA ARG A 232 -11.93 -18.44 15.67
C ARG A 232 -10.71 -18.67 14.78
N VAL A 233 -9.70 -17.81 14.87
CA VAL A 233 -8.43 -17.91 14.13
C VAL A 233 -7.30 -17.93 15.14
N VAL A 234 -6.56 -19.04 15.15
CA VAL A 234 -5.43 -19.24 16.05
C VAL A 234 -4.16 -18.73 15.38
N LYS A 235 -3.48 -17.77 16.02
CA LYS A 235 -2.24 -17.15 15.51
C LYS A 235 -0.99 -17.51 16.31
N ARG A 236 -1.16 -17.91 17.57
CA ARG A 236 -0.05 -18.20 18.48
C ARG A 236 0.45 -19.62 18.26
N LYS A 237 1.76 -19.79 18.11
CA LYS A 237 2.39 -21.08 17.81
C LYS A 237 2.03 -22.15 18.83
N GLU A 238 2.04 -21.79 20.12
CA GLU A 238 1.76 -22.71 21.23
C GLU A 238 0.32 -23.23 21.21
N ALA A 239 -0.62 -22.41 20.72
CA ALA A 239 -2.01 -22.81 20.58
C ALA A 239 -2.24 -23.72 19.36
N VAL A 240 -1.46 -23.54 18.30
CA VAL A 240 -1.45 -24.46 17.15
C VAL A 240 -0.84 -25.80 17.55
N GLU A 241 0.29 -25.80 18.24
CA GLU A 241 0.93 -27.02 18.78
C GLU A 241 -0.02 -27.76 19.72
N PHE A 242 -0.72 -27.05 20.61
CA PHE A 242 -1.74 -27.64 21.47
C PHE A 242 -2.82 -28.38 20.68
N LEU A 243 -3.34 -27.78 19.61
CA LEU A 243 -4.34 -28.42 18.73
C LEU A 243 -3.74 -29.64 18.02
N GLN A 244 -2.50 -29.56 17.57
CA GLN A 244 -1.81 -30.66 16.88
C GLN A 244 -1.67 -31.91 17.76
N THR A 245 -1.42 -31.75 19.07
CA THR A 245 -1.34 -32.88 20.01
C THR A 245 -2.65 -33.63 20.22
N ARG A 246 -3.78 -33.10 19.73
CA ARG A 246 -5.13 -33.62 19.96
C ARG A 246 -5.84 -34.06 18.68
N ILE A 247 -5.12 -34.10 17.57
CA ILE A 247 -5.63 -34.61 16.29
C ILE A 247 -5.92 -36.11 16.43
N LEU A 248 -7.07 -36.53 15.93
CA LEU A 248 -7.39 -37.94 15.77
C LEU A 248 -6.68 -38.47 14.53
N HIS A 249 -5.88 -39.52 14.71
CA HIS A 249 -5.19 -40.24 13.65
C HIS A 249 -6.02 -41.43 13.16
#